data_AF-A0A2D4QWF5-F1
#
_entry.id   AF-A0A2D4QWF5-F1
#
_cell.length_a   1.000
_cell.length_b   1.000
_cell.length_c   1.000
_cell.angle_alpha   90.00
_cell.angle_beta   90.00
_cell.angle_gamma   90.00
#
_symmetry.space_group_name_H-M   'P 1'
#
loop_
_entity.id
_entity.type
_entity.pdbx_description
1 polymer ?
#
loop_
_entity_poly.entity_id
_entity_poly.type
_entity_poly.pdbx_seq_one_letter_code
_entity_poly.pdbx_strand_id
1 'polypeptide(L)' 'MPYLHCTKLSADTYEARIKDEYDFDKDFEKKWSFILDIEGKFDIPEDLLGQLGWKDNDLLEWFETRSEEFLLVKIVK' A
#
# COMPACT_ATOMS: atom_id res chain seq x y z
N MET A 1 -5.36 12.36 1.33
CA MET A 1 -4.94 11.59 0.15
C MET A 1 -4.75 10.15 0.58
N PRO A 2 -5.42 9.18 -0.07
CA PRO A 2 -5.32 7.78 0.33
C PRO A 2 -3.92 7.24 0.03
N TYR A 3 -3.41 6.43 0.95
CA TYR A 3 -2.13 5.74 0.86
C TYR A 3 -2.28 4.28 1.30
N LEU A 4 -1.29 3.47 0.94
CA LEU A 4 -1.27 2.06 1.27
C LEU A 4 -0.34 1.83 2.46
N HIS A 5 -0.91 1.41 3.59
CA HIS A 5 -0.13 0.99 4.76
C HIS A 5 0.08 -0.52 4.69
N CYS A 6 1.34 -0.93 4.62
CA CYS A 6 1.72 -2.33 4.50
C CYS A 6 2.43 -2.80 5.77
N THR A 7 2.06 -3.98 6.25
CA THR A 7 2.67 -4.66 7.40
C THR A 7 3.20 -6.01 6.94
N LYS A 8 4.47 -6.29 7.24
CA LYS A 8 5.11 -7.55 6.90
C LYS A 8 4.48 -8.69 7.72
N LEU A 9 4.07 -9.75 7.03
CA LEU A 9 3.56 -10.98 7.67
C LEU A 9 4.62 -12.09 7.66
N SER A 10 5.41 -12.18 6.59
CA SER A 10 6.48 -13.15 6.41
C SER A 10 7.61 -12.53 5.58
N ALA A 11 8.64 -13.32 5.22
CA ALA A 11 9.74 -12.83 4.39
C ALA A 11 9.29 -12.27 3.04
N ASP A 12 8.21 -12.82 2.48
CA ASP A 12 7.68 -12.56 1.13
C ASP A 12 6.25 -12.02 1.12
N THR A 13 5.56 -11.97 2.26
CA THR A 13 4.13 -11.59 2.31
C THR A 13 3.91 -10.36 3.14
N TYR A 14 3.05 -9.47 2.64
CA TYR A 14 2.60 -8.25 3.31
C TYR A 14 1.08 -8.21 3.38
N GLU A 15 0.54 -7.77 4.51
CA GLU A 15 -0.85 -7.30 4.60
C GLU A 15 -0.89 -5.82 4.27
N ALA A 16 -1.88 -5.38 3.52
CA ALA A 16 -2.06 -3.98 3.18
C ALA A 16 -3.46 -3.48 3.49
N ARG A 17 -3.53 -2.21 3.87
CA ARG A 17 -4.76 -1.48 4.18
C ARG A 17 -4.70 -0.09 3.56
N ILE A 18 -5.83 0.40 3.07
CA ILE A 18 -5.94 1.80 2.67
C ILE A 18 -6.10 2.64 3.93
N LYS A 19 -5.38 3.76 3.98
CA LYS A 19 -5.52 4.79 5.01
C LYS A 19 -5.59 6.15 4.34
N ASP A 20 -6.25 7.10 4.98
CA ASP A 20 -6.28 8.51 4.55
C ASP A 20 -5.78 9.38 5.70
N GLU A 21 -5.03 10.44 5.38
CA GLU A 21 -4.42 11.37 6.33
C GLU A 21 -5.46 12.14 7.16
N TYR A 22 -6.71 12.20 6.70
CA TYR A 22 -7.83 12.89 7.36
C TYR A 22 -8.84 11.96 8.03
N ASP A 23 -8.64 10.64 7.99
CA ASP A 23 -9.63 9.67 8.45
C ASP A 23 -8.97 8.50 9.21
N PHE A 24 -8.32 8.83 10.34
CA PHE A 24 -7.66 7.84 11.20
C PHE A 24 -8.63 6.77 11.73
N ASP A 25 -9.92 7.10 11.85
CA ASP A 25 -10.98 6.24 12.38
C ASP A 25 -11.73 5.42 11.32
N LYS A 26 -11.62 5.77 10.03
CA LYS A 26 -12.03 4.84 8.96
C LYS A 26 -10.94 3.80 8.77
N ASP A 27 -11.05 2.72 9.53
CA ASP A 27 -10.53 1.44 9.07
C ASP A 27 -11.33 1.05 7.82
N PHE A 28 -10.70 1.15 6.65
CA PHE A 28 -11.17 0.39 5.50
C PHE A 28 -11.14 -1.08 5.93
N GLU A 29 -12.32 -1.68 6.15
CA GLU A 29 -12.43 -3.07 6.66
C GLU A 29 -11.77 -4.09 5.71
N LYS A 30 -11.57 -3.70 4.45
CA LYS A 30 -10.94 -4.53 3.43
C LYS A 30 -9.42 -4.51 3.60
N LYS A 31 -8.84 -5.71 3.70
CA LYS A 31 -7.41 -5.96 3.73
C LYS A 31 -7.01 -6.68 2.45
N TRP A 32 -5.79 -6.42 2.00
CA TRP A 32 -5.18 -7.13 0.88
C TRP A 32 -3.93 -7.85 1.34
N SER A 33 -3.56 -8.92 0.65
CA SER A 33 -2.32 -9.63 0.87
C SER A 33 -1.50 -9.59 -0.40
N PHE A 34 -0.28 -9.09 -0.31
CA PHE A 34 0.68 -9.07 -1.40
C PHE A 34 1.76 -10.10 -1.14
N ILE A 35 2.06 -10.89 -2.15
CA ILE A 35 3.15 -11.85 -2.13
C ILE A 35 4.19 -11.34 -3.12
N LEU A 36 5.41 -11.16 -2.62
CA LEU A 36 6.55 -10.79 -3.45
C LEU A 36 6.94 -11.97 -4.34
N ASP A 37 7.19 -11.69 -5.61
CA ASP A 37 7.86 -12.63 -6.51
C ASP A 37 9.36 -12.72 -6.21
N ILE A 38 10.06 -13.53 -6.99
CA ILE A 38 11.51 -13.75 -6.86
C ILE A 38 12.35 -12.49 -7.13
N GLU A 39 11.77 -11.49 -7.81
CA GLU A 39 12.41 -10.20 -8.09
C GLU A 39 12.05 -9.15 -7.03
N GLY A 40 11.26 -9.52 -6.01
CA GLY A 40 10.78 -8.61 -4.97
C GLY A 40 9.65 -7.69 -5.43
N LYS A 41 8.91 -8.07 -6.48
CA LYS A 41 7.77 -7.31 -7.02
C LYS A 41 6.46 -7.91 -6.55
N PHE A 42 5.42 -7.09 -6.52
CA PHE A 42 4.05 -7.55 -6.29
C PHE A 42 3.09 -6.72 -7.14
N ASP A 43 1.98 -7.34 -7.52
CA ASP A 43 0.92 -6.67 -8.26
C ASP A 43 -0.11 -6.06 -7.29
N ILE A 44 -0.54 -4.84 -7.60
CA ILE A 44 -1.64 -4.18 -6.89
C ILE A 44 -2.92 -4.42 -7.69
N PRO A 45 -3.97 -5.03 -7.10
CA PRO A 45 -5.24 -5.26 -7.77
C PRO A 45 -5.86 -3.97 -8.32
N GLU A 46 -6.50 -4.04 -9.50
CA GLU A 46 -7.13 -2.88 -10.16
C GLU A 46 -8.20 -2.20 -9.29
N ASP A 47 -8.95 -2.97 -8.49
CA ASP A 47 -9.96 -2.41 -7.58
C ASP A 47 -9.33 -1.56 -6.47
N LEU A 48 -8.15 -1.96 -6.00
CA LEU A 48 -7.35 -1.21 -5.04
C LEU A 48 -6.72 0.03 -5.67
N LEU A 49 -6.17 -0.08 -6.89
CA LEU A 49 -5.67 1.08 -7.65
C LEU A 49 -6.76 2.14 -7.85
N GLY A 50 -7.98 1.70 -8.18
CA GLY A 50 -9.14 2.57 -8.33
C GLY A 50 -9.51 3.30 -7.03
N GLN A 51 -9.46 2.62 -5.88
CA GLN A 51 -9.70 3.24 -4.57
C GLN A 51 -8.61 4.23 -4.16
N LEU A 52 -7.35 3.93 -4.50
CA LEU A 52 -6.21 4.80 -4.25
C LEU A 52 -6.14 5.98 -5.25
N GLY A 53 -6.87 5.91 -6.36
CA GLY A 53 -6.76 6.86 -7.47
C GLY A 53 -5.38 6.81 -8.15
N TRP A 54 -4.71 5.67 -8.07
CA TRP A 54 -3.42 5.42 -8.70
C TRP A 54 -3.62 4.91 -10.14
N LYS A 55 -2.73 5.29 -11.03
CA LYS A 55 -2.71 4.99 -12.46
C LYS A 55 -1.34 4.50 -12.87
N ASP A 56 -1.30 3.86 -14.02
CA ASP A 56 -0.04 3.48 -14.65
C ASP A 56 0.88 4.69 -14.80
N ASN A 57 2.15 4.50 -14.41
CA ASN A 57 3.21 5.52 -14.37
C ASN A 57 3.06 6.62 -13.32
N ASP A 58 2.11 6.52 -12.39
CA ASP A 58 2.15 7.36 -11.20
C ASP A 58 3.44 7.08 -10.42
N LEU A 59 4.03 8.16 -9.89
CA LEU A 59 5.18 8.05 -9.01
C LEU A 59 4.69 7.80 -7.58
N LEU A 60 5.24 6.75 -6.98
CA LEU A 60 5.00 6.40 -5.59
C LEU A 60 6.29 6.61 -4.79
N GLU A 61 6.15 7.12 -3.59
CA GLU A 61 7.23 7.21 -2.61
C GLU A 61 7.02 6.14 -1.52
N TRP A 62 8.12 5.49 -1.17
CA TRP A 62 8.18 4.45 -0.15
C TRP A 62 8.70 5.06 1.15
N PHE A 63 7.93 4.96 2.23
CA PHE A 63 8.33 5.40 3.56
C PHE A 63 8.39 4.24 4.54
N GLU A 64 9.56 3.97 5.11
CA GLU A 64 9.69 3.05 6.23
C GLU A 64 9.29 3.75 7.54
N THR A 65 8.35 3.17 8.28
CA THR A 65 7.84 3.77 9.53
C THR A 65 8.31 3.01 10.76
N ARG A 66 8.35 1.67 10.69
CA ARG A 66 8.78 0.75 11.76
C ARG A 66 9.46 -0.47 11.14
N SER A 67 10.06 -1.33 11.98
CA SER A 67 10.85 -2.50 11.54
C SER A 67 10.13 -3.44 10.56
N GLU A 68 8.80 -3.46 10.57
CA GLU A 68 7.97 -4.36 9.76
C GLU A 68 6.85 -3.61 9.00
N GLU A 69 6.91 -2.29 8.93
CA GLU A 69 5.86 -1.47 8.32
C GLU A 69 6.43 -0.46 7.33
N PHE A 70 5.73 -0.29 6.21
CA PHE A 70 6.00 0.78 5.26
C PHE A 70 4.70 1.39 4.72
N LEU A 71 4.82 2.60 4.19
CA LEU A 71 3.76 3.31 3.49
C LEU A 71 4.16 3.46 2.02
N LEU A 72 3.19 3.23 1.12
CA LEU A 72 3.27 3.68 -0.26
C LEU A 72 2.31 4.84 -0.46
N VAL A 73 2.88 5.97 -0.86
CA VAL A 73 2.16 7.24 -1.02
C VAL A 73 2.38 7.73 -2.44
N LYS A 74 1.30 8.07 -3.15
CA LYS A 74 1.43 8.74 -4.45
C LYS A 74 1.95 10.15 -4.26
N ILE A 75 2.98 10.51 -5.01
CA ILE A 75 3.52 11.88 -5.01
C ILE A 75 2.98 12.65 -6.22
N VAL A 76 2.51 13.86 -5.97
CA VAL A 76 2.10 14.80 -7.01
C VAL A 76 3.23 15.82 -7.17
N LYS A 77 3.81 15.89 -8.36
CA LYS A 77 4.75 16.96 -8.73
C LYS A 77 4.05 18.07 -9.48
#